data_AF-A0A2D7IIK8-F1
#
_entry.id   AF-A0A2D7IIK8-F1
#
_cell.length_a   1.000
_cell.length_b   1.000
_cell.length_c   1.000
_cell.angle_alpha   90.00
_cell.angle_beta   90.00
_cell.angle_gamma   90.00
#
_symmetry.space_group_name_H-M   'P 1'
#
loop_
_entity.id
_entity.type
_entity.pdbx_description
1 polymer ?
#
loop_
_entity_poly.entity_id
_entity_poly.type
_entity_poly.pdbx_seq_one_letter_code
_entity_poly.pdbx_strand_id
1 'polypeptide(L)' 'MEVLWILYLTVCSKMSCITQEVQSFNNVDTCVVSKQFHEELPTDGHWSSINYECRPEGSMNA' A
#
# COMPACT_ATOMS: atom_id res chain seq x y z
N MET A 1 -0.49 -18.07 15.34
CA MET A 1 0.00 -17.57 14.04
C MET A 1 0.06 -16.06 14.15
N GLU A 2 1.18 -15.47 13.78
CA GLU A 2 1.31 -14.02 13.68
C GLU A 2 0.72 -13.57 12.34
N VAL A 3 -0.06 -12.48 12.36
CA VAL A 3 -0.65 -11.91 11.14
C VAL A 3 0.39 -10.99 10.51
N LEU A 4 0.87 -11.33 9.31
CA LEU A 4 1.70 -10.43 8.51
C LEU A 4 0.82 -9.33 7.91
N TRP A 5 1.32 -8.10 7.96
CA TRP A 5 0.68 -6.92 7.39
C TRP A 5 1.49 -6.44 6.20
N ILE A 6 0.82 -6.19 5.09
CA ILE A 6 1.43 -5.75 3.84
C ILE A 6 0.97 -4.33 3.54
N LEU A 7 1.92 -3.47 3.22
CA LEU A 7 1.65 -2.16 2.64
C LEU A 7 1.44 -2.34 1.14
N TYR A 8 0.20 -2.14 0.69
CA TYR A 8 -0.17 -2.13 -0.71
C TYR A 8 -0.16 -0.71 -1.25
N LEU A 9 0.38 -0.54 -2.46
CA LEU A 9 0.25 0.66 -3.25
C LEU A 9 -0.66 0.38 -4.43
N THR A 10 -1.77 1.10 -4.53
CA THR A 10 -2.60 1.15 -5.73
C THR A 10 -2.44 2.49 -6.41
N VAL A 11 -1.97 2.46 -7.66
CA VAL A 11 -1.93 3.63 -8.53
C VAL A 11 -2.89 3.46 -9.69
N CYS A 12 -3.60 4.53 -10.04
CA CYS A 12 -4.49 4.54 -11.18
C CYS A 12 -4.04 5.55 -12.23
N SER A 13 -4.23 5.18 -13.49
CA SER A 13 -4.17 6.08 -14.64
C SER A 13 -5.59 6.24 -15.22
N LYS A 14 -5.71 6.94 -16.35
CA LYS A 14 -6.99 7.02 -17.09
C LYS A 14 -7.47 5.66 -17.62
N MET A 15 -6.57 4.68 -17.79
CA MET A 15 -6.87 3.42 -18.47
C MET A 15 -6.97 2.22 -17.53
N SER A 16 -6.23 2.24 -16.41
CA SER A 16 -6.12 1.09 -15.53
C SER A 16 -5.61 1.48 -14.14
N CYS A 17 -5.86 0.61 -13.17
CA CYS A 17 -5.25 0.64 -11.86
C CYS A 17 -4.33 -0.58 -11.69
N ILE A 18 -3.23 -0.39 -10.98
CA ILE A 18 -2.27 -1.44 -10.65
C ILE A 18 -2.05 -1.39 -9.15
N THR A 19 -2.11 -2.56 -8.51
CA THR A 19 -1.77 -2.72 -7.10
C THR A 19 -0.51 -3.55 -6.95
N GLN A 20 0.39 -3.12 -6.07
CA GLN A 20 1.63 -3.83 -5.76
C GLN A 20 1.87 -3.91 -4.26
N GLU A 21 2.63 -4.92 -3.85
CA GLU A 21 3.17 -5.04 -2.49
C GLU A 21 4.43 -4.19 -2.38
N VAL A 22 4.44 -3.25 -1.44
CA VAL A 22 5.58 -2.35 -1.20
C VAL A 22 6.50 -2.96 -0.14
N GLN A 23 5.92 -3.42 0.97
CA GLN A 23 6.68 -3.91 2.13
C GLN A 23 5.80 -4.77 3.05
N SER A 24 6.39 -5.77 3.71
CA SER A 24 5.75 -6.60 4.73
C SER A 24 6.21 -6.24 6.15
N PHE A 25 5.31 -6.45 7.11
CA PHE A 25 5.47 -6.09 8.52
C PHE A 25 4.87 -7.16 9.43
N ASN A 26 5.47 -7.35 10.60
CA ASN A 26 4.92 -8.26 11.63
C ASN A 26 3.89 -7.55 12.55
N ASN A 27 3.67 -6.25 12.37
CA ASN A 27 2.76 -5.43 13.18
C ASN A 27 2.03 -4.40 12.28
N VAL A 28 0.74 -4.18 12.55
CA VAL A 28 -0.06 -3.13 11.91
C VAL A 28 0.49 -1.73 12.17
N ASP A 29 0.99 -1.45 13.38
CA ASP A 29 1.45 -0.11 13.75
C ASP A 29 2.65 0.32 12.90
N THR A 30 3.60 -0.59 12.68
CA THR A 30 4.78 -0.30 11.83
C THR A 30 4.42 -0.18 10.36
N CYS A 31 3.40 -0.92 9.89
CA CYS A 31 2.86 -0.74 8.56
C CYS A 31 2.22 0.65 8.41
N VAL A 32 1.38 1.08 9.37
CA VAL A 32 0.71 2.39 9.34
C VAL A 32 1.70 3.54 9.39
N VAL A 33 2.75 3.43 10.20
CA VAL A 33 3.84 4.40 10.24
C VAL A 33 4.54 4.47 8.88
N SER A 34 4.86 3.32 8.26
CA SER A 34 5.46 3.29 6.92
C SER A 34 4.53 3.89 5.86
N LYS A 35 3.22 3.61 5.93
CA LYS A 35 2.21 4.23 5.07
C LYS A 35 2.27 5.76 5.14
N GLN A 36 2.28 6.34 6.33
CA GLN A 36 2.36 7.80 6.51
C GLN A 36 3.60 8.39 5.86
N PHE A 37 4.76 7.75 6.04
CA PHE A 37 6.00 8.18 5.38
C PHE A 37 5.89 8.17 3.85
N HIS A 38 5.22 7.18 3.26
CA HIS A 38 5.02 7.11 1.81
C HIS A 38 4.02 8.16 1.31
N GLU A 39 2.96 8.45 2.09
CA GLU A 39 1.97 9.49 1.76
C GLU A 39 2.55 10.91 1.79
N GLU A 40 3.65 11.13 2.52
CA GLU A 40 4.39 12.40 2.56
C GLU A 40 5.36 12.59 1.38
N LEU A 41 5.68 11.52 0.65
CA LEU A 41 6.58 11.62 -0.50
C LEU A 41 5.90 12.35 -1.66
N PRO A 42 6.65 13.18 -2.42
CA PRO A 42 6.13 13.76 -3.63
C PRO A 42 5.76 12.65 -4.63
N THR A 43 4.62 12.83 -5.28
CA THR A 43 4.15 11.93 -6.33
C THR A 43 5.13 11.85 -7.50
N ASP A 44 5.43 10.64 -7.96
CA ASP A 44 6.26 10.37 -9.12
C ASP A 44 5.40 10.09 -10.37
N GLY A 45 5.29 11.08 -11.25
CA GLY A 45 4.57 10.94 -12.52
C GLY A 45 3.11 11.39 -12.48
N HIS A 46 2.33 10.96 -13.48
CA HIS A 46 0.98 11.47 -13.75
C HIS A 46 -0.10 10.42 -13.44
N TRP A 47 -0.28 10.12 -12.16
CA TRP A 47 -1.35 9.26 -11.67
C TRP A 47 -2.64 10.04 -11.45
N SER A 48 -3.79 9.42 -11.73
CA SER A 48 -5.11 9.99 -11.40
C SER A 48 -5.44 9.83 -9.92
N SER A 49 -4.96 8.74 -9.30
CA SER A 49 -5.02 8.52 -7.87
C SER A 49 -3.87 7.63 -7.40
N ILE A 50 -3.50 7.82 -6.13
CA ILE A 50 -2.47 7.06 -5.43
C ILE A 50 -3.06 6.72 -4.07
N ASN A 51 -3.06 5.45 -3.71
CA ASN A 51 -3.61 4.97 -2.45
C ASN A 51 -2.65 3.98 -1.80
N TYR A 52 -2.35 4.21 -0.53
CA TYR A 52 -1.57 3.30 0.30
C TYR A 52 -2.48 2.65 1.34
N GLU A 53 -2.41 1.34 1.47
CA GLU A 53 -3.23 0.58 2.42
C GLU A 53 -2.43 -0.50 3.13
N CYS A 54 -2.57 -0.55 4.46
CA CYS A 54 -2.09 -1.67 5.24
C CYS A 54 -3.19 -2.72 5.34
N ARG A 55 -2.93 -3.93 4.86
CA ARG A 55 -3.87 -5.05 4.98
C ARG A 55 -3.15 -6.34 5.41
N PRO A 56 -3.84 -7.29 6.05
CA PRO A 56 -3.26 -8.62 6.29
C PRO A 56 -2.82 -9.30 4.99
N GLU A 57 -1.73 -10.06 5.05
CA GLU A 57 -1.25 -10.87 3.92
C GLU A 57 -2.37 -11.76 3.38
N GLY A 58 -2.54 -11.79 2.05
CA GLY A 58 -3.57 -12.59 1.37
C GLY A 58 -4.98 -11.99 1.35
N SER A 59 -5.22 -10.83 1.99
CA SER A 59 -6.55 -10.20 2.03
C SER A 59 -6.94 -9.43 0.76
N MET A 60 -6.08 -9.37 -0.26
CA MET A 60 -6.34 -8.63 -1.50
C MET A 60 -7.34 -9.33 -2.44
N ASN A 61 -7.68 -10.60 -2.18
CA ASN A 61 -8.62 -11.41 -2.98
C ASN A 61 -9.90 -11.81 -2.22
N ALA A 62 -10.24 -11.13 -1.13
CA ALA A 62 -11.43 -11.40 -0.31
C ALA A 62 -12.62 -10.51 -0.69
#